data_AF-A0A1J4TMU3-F1
#
_entry.id   AF-A0A1J4TMU3-F1
#
_cell.length_a   1.000
_cell.length_b   1.000
_cell.length_c   1.000
_cell.angle_alpha   90.00
_cell.angle_beta   90.00
_cell.angle_gamma   90.00
#
_symmetry.space_group_name_H-M   'P 1'
#
loop_
_entity.id
_entity.type
_entity.pdbx_description
1 polymer ?
#
loop_
_entity_poly.entity_id
_entity_poly.type
_entity_poly.pdbx_seq_one_letter_code
_entity_poly.pdbx_strand_id
1 'polypeptide(L)' 'MTYFLQVKLTQVEGKLMATPISGKGSGDLANLAEADAFLELPDNRSNFTKGEVFPILRYRSV' A
#
# COMPACT_ATOMS: atom_id res chain seq x y z
N MET A 1 -5.28 9.48 13.89
CA MET A 1 -4.50 8.22 13.88
C MET A 1 -3.89 8.07 12.49
N THR A 2 -3.05 7.08 12.15
CA THR A 2 -2.50 6.94 10.78
C THR A 2 -2.92 5.59 10.21
N TYR A 3 -3.42 5.57 8.97
CA TYR A 3 -3.87 4.33 8.33
C TYR A 3 -2.77 3.78 7.41
N PHE A 4 -2.39 2.52 7.64
CA PHE A 4 -1.39 1.83 6.83
C PHE A 4 -2.06 0.78 5.97
N LEU A 5 -2.16 1.04 4.66
CA LEU A 5 -2.79 0.14 3.70
C LEU A 5 -1.74 -0.73 3.01
N GLN A 6 -1.91 -2.04 3.01
CA GLN A 6 -1.02 -2.94 2.27
C GLN A 6 -1.17 -2.75 0.76
N VAL A 7 -0.05 -2.51 0.07
CA VAL A 7 -0.01 -2.29 -1.37
C VAL A 7 1.04 -3.18 -2.03
N LYS A 8 0.73 -3.59 -3.26
CA LYS A 8 1.70 -4.18 -4.19
C LYS A 8 2.31 -3.08 -5.03
N LEU A 9 3.64 -3.09 -5.14
CA LEU A 9 4.35 -2.11 -5.94
C LEU A 9 4.62 -2.71 -7.32
N THR A 10 4.09 -2.09 -8.36
CA THR A 10 4.37 -2.47 -9.75
C THR A 10 5.05 -1.33 -10.47
N GLN A 11 6.07 -1.64 -11.27
CA GLN A 11 6.68 -0.64 -12.14
C GLN A 11 5.98 -0.67 -13.49
N VAL A 12 5.37 0.45 -13.86
CA VAL A 12 4.69 0.64 -15.15
C VAL A 12 5.28 1.88 -15.79
N GLU A 13 5.86 1.75 -16.99
CA GLU A 13 6.46 2.86 -17.73
C GLU A 13 7.49 3.68 -16.92
N GLY A 14 8.30 3.01 -16.09
CA GLY A 14 9.30 3.66 -15.23
C GLY A 14 8.71 4.39 -14.00
N LYS A 15 7.41 4.24 -13.74
CA LYS A 15 6.73 4.78 -12.56
C LYS A 15 6.36 3.66 -11.62
N LEU A 16 6.61 3.88 -10.33
CA LEU A 16 6.15 3.00 -9.27
C LEU A 16 4.67 3.26 -9.01
N MET A 17 3.83 2.25 -9.26
CA MET A 17 2.40 2.27 -8.99
C MET A 17 2.11 1.39 -7.78
N ALA A 18 1.42 1.94 -6.78
CA ALA A 18 0.96 1.21 -5.61
C ALA A 18 -0.48 0.75 -5.85
N THR A 19 -0.70 -0.57 -5.87
CA THR A 19 -2.04 -1.16 -6.00
C THR A 19 -2.47 -1.73 -4.64
N PRO A 20 -3.60 -1.28 -4.07
CA PRO A 20 -4.07 -1.79 -2.80
C PRO A 20 -4.43 -3.27 -2.90
N ILE A 21 -3.91 -4.05 -1.96
CA ILE A 21 -4.22 -5.48 -1.87
C ILE A 21 -5.44 -5.60 -0.96
N SER A 22 -6.54 -6.11 -1.51
CA SER A 22 -7.72 -6.47 -0.70
C SER A 22 -7.46 -7.80 0.00
N GLY A 23 -6.76 -7.75 1.14
CA GLY A 23 -6.61 -8.92 2.00
C GLY A 23 -7.97 -9.33 2.56
N LYS A 24 -8.27 -10.63 2.59
CA LYS A 24 -9.51 -11.20 3.17
C LYS A 24 -9.69 -10.99 4.68
N GLY A 25 -8.80 -10.23 5.32
CA GLY A 25 -8.87 -9.88 6.73
C GLY A 25 -7.54 -9.38 7.25
N SER A 26 -7.57 -8.52 8.27
CA SER A 26 -6.39 -7.96 8.96
C SER A 26 -5.58 -8.98 9.77
N GLY A 27 -6.01 -10.25 9.79
CA GLY A 27 -5.38 -11.35 10.53
C GLY A 27 -4.66 -12.39 9.66
N ASP A 28 -4.70 -12.25 8.33
CA ASP A 28 -3.99 -13.17 7.44
C ASP A 28 -2.52 -12.77 7.36
N LEU A 29 -1.68 -13.44 8.17
CA LEU A 29 -0.21 -13.39 8.10
C LEU A 29 0.31 -13.66 6.68
N ALA A 30 -0.48 -14.32 5.82
CA ALA A 30 -0.19 -14.55 4.41
C ALA A 30 -0.13 -13.24 3.59
N ASN A 31 -0.95 -12.22 3.92
CA ASN A 31 -0.97 -10.95 3.16
C ASN A 31 0.34 -10.16 3.31
N LEU A 32 1.07 -10.32 4.43
CA LEU A 32 2.41 -9.74 4.61
C LEU A 32 3.47 -10.40 3.71
N ALA A 33 3.23 -11.62 3.21
CA ALA A 33 4.12 -12.24 2.24
C ALA A 33 3.89 -11.69 0.82
N GLU A 34 2.66 -11.25 0.51
CA GLU A 34 2.24 -10.80 -0.82
C GLU A 34 2.33 -9.29 -1.03
N ALA A 35 2.25 -8.50 0.04
CA ALA A 35 2.47 -7.05 -0.02
C ALA A 35 3.96 -6.71 -0.17
N ASP A 36 4.24 -5.62 -0.89
CA ASP A 36 5.60 -5.09 -1.07
C ASP A 36 5.87 -3.90 -0.13
N ALA A 37 4.82 -3.15 0.20
CA ALA A 37 4.89 -1.97 1.04
C ALA A 37 3.56 -1.65 1.72
N PHE A 38 3.60 -0.74 2.67
CA PHE A 38 2.43 -0.08 3.22
C PHE A 38 2.32 1.34 2.66
N LEU A 39 1.14 1.72 2.21
CA LEU A 39 0.80 3.09 1.85
C LEU A 39 0.31 3.81 3.10
N GLU A 40 0.93 4.96 3.40
CA GLU A 40 0.53 5.80 4.51
C GLU A 40 -0.59 6.74 4.06
N LEU A 41 -1.79 6.52 4.59
CA LEU A 41 -2.95 7.31 4.26
C LEU A 41 -3.29 8.27 5.42
N PRO A 42 -3.46 9.57 5.12
CA PRO A 42 -3.90 10.53 6.11
C PRO A 42 -5.33 10.23 6.56
N ASP A 43 -5.52 10.09 7.86
CA ASP A 43 -6.80 9.84 8.53
C ASP A 43 -7.79 11.01 8.44
N ASN A 44 -7.32 12.17 7.95
CA ASN A 44 -8.16 13.34 7.73
C ASN A 44 -9.10 13.22 6.52
N ARG A 45 -8.99 12.14 5.73
CA ARG A 45 -9.90 11.86 4.61
C ARG A 45 -10.00 10.37 4.33
N SER A 46 -11.17 9.95 3.85
CA SER A 46 -11.43 8.55 3.48
C SER A 46 -11.50 8.35 1.96
N ASN A 47 -11.51 9.42 1.17
CA ASN A 47 -11.50 9.35 -0.29
C ASN A 47 -10.11 9.63 -0.84
N PHE A 48 -9.58 8.65 -1.57
CA PHE A 48 -8.32 8.70 -2.28
C PHE A 48 -8.60 8.44 -3.76
N THR A 49 -8.07 9.28 -4.63
CA THR A 49 -8.29 9.19 -6.07
C THR A 49 -7.09 8.58 -6.77
N LYS A 50 -7.34 7.86 -7.87
CA LYS A 50 -6.29 7.25 -8.69
C LYS A 50 -5.38 8.35 -9.23
N GLY A 51 -4.07 8.21 -9.01
CA GLY A 51 -3.05 9.15 -9.48
C GLY A 51 -2.48 10.05 -8.39
N GLU A 52 -3.05 10.03 -7.18
CA GLU A 52 -2.45 10.70 -6.04
C GLU A 52 -1.21 9.96 -5.54
N VAL A 53 -0.25 10.74 -5.04
CA VAL A 53 1.04 10.24 -4.56
C VAL A 53 1.04 10.29 -3.03
N PHE A 54 1.33 9.15 -2.41
CA PHE A 54 1.43 9.03 -0.95
C PHE A 54 2.77 8.39 -0.57
N PRO A 55 3.25 8.68 0.65
CA PRO A 55 4.40 7.98 1.18
C PRO A 55 4.12 6.47 1.30
N ILE A 56 5.17 5.69 1.00
CA ILE A 56 5.16 4.24 1.15
C ILE A 56 6.26 3.81 2.12
N LEU A 57 5.91 2.87 3.00
CA LEU A 57 6.81 2.17 3.90
C LEU A 57 7.10 0.79 3.33
N ARG A 58 8.30 0.64 2.74
CA ARG A 58 8.81 -0.65 2.29
C ARG A 58 9.44 -1.37 3.47
N TYR A 59 9.00 -2.58 3.77
CA TYR A 59 9.52 -3.37 4.90
C TYR A 59 10.44 -4.51 4.46
N ARG A 60 10.49 -4.84 3.16
CA ARG A 60 11.54 -5.70 2.60
C ARG A 60 12.74 -4.84 2.19
N SER A 61 13.87 -5.10 2.83
CA SER A 61 15.17 -4.75 2.28
C SER A 61 15.44 -5.72 1.13
N VAL A 62 15.40 -5.22 -0.09
CA VAL A 62 16.13 -5.85 -1.20
C VAL A 62 17.63 -5.69 -0.98
#